data_AF-A0A6A6V2J8-F1
#
_entry.id   AF-A0A6A6V2J8-F1
#
_cell.length_a   1.000
_cell.length_b   1.000
_cell.length_c   1.000
_cell.angle_alpha   90.00
_cell.angle_beta   90.00
_cell.angle_gamma   90.00
#
_symmetry.space_group_name_H-M   'P 1'
#
loop_
_entity.id
_entity.type
_entity.pdbx_description
1 polymer ?
#
loop_
_entity_poly.entity_id
_entity_poly.type
_entity_poly.pdbx_seq_one_letter_code
_entity_poly.pdbx_strand_id
1 'polypeptide(L)'
;MQKDASLTVRRAAKLYNVSRSTLSARRAGKAPRRDCRPTVTRLTVTEEEVIVRHIFELDSRGFSPRLAAVKDMADSLLAARHCKPVGASTGLQAL
;
A
#
# COMPACT_ATOMS: atom_id res chain seq x y z
N MET A 1 17.51 -17.27 -3.59
CA MET A 1 18.86 -16.76 -3.93
C MET A 1 19.89 -17.73 -3.38
N GLN A 2 20.83 -18.17 -4.20
CA GLN A 2 21.90 -19.09 -3.82
C GLN A 2 22.76 -18.48 -2.71
N LYS A 3 23.16 -19.29 -1.72
CA LYS A 3 24.03 -18.85 -0.63
C LYS A 3 25.47 -19.08 -1.04
N ASP A 4 26.08 -18.08 -1.69
CA ASP A 4 27.53 -18.10 -1.93
C ASP A 4 28.26 -17.77 -0.63
N ALA A 5 28.96 -18.76 -0.05
CA ALA A 5 29.70 -18.58 1.19
C ALA A 5 30.82 -17.53 1.11
N SER A 6 31.27 -17.18 -0.12
CA SER A 6 32.35 -16.23 -0.38
C SER A 6 31.90 -14.75 -0.43
N LEU A 7 30.61 -14.48 -0.63
CA LEU A 7 30.06 -13.12 -0.76
C LEU A 7 29.31 -12.69 0.51
N THR A 8 30.07 -12.15 1.48
CA THR A 8 29.47 -11.51 2.65
C THR A 8 28.53 -10.36 2.23
N VAL A 9 27.46 -10.09 3.02
CA VAL A 9 26.54 -8.95 2.77
C VAL A 9 27.32 -7.66 2.55
N ARG A 10 28.36 -7.45 3.35
CA ARG A 10 29.17 -6.23 3.32
C ARG A 10 29.89 -6.05 1.98
N ARG A 11 30.49 -7.11 1.43
CA ARG A 11 31.18 -7.06 0.14
C ARG A 11 30.18 -6.79 -0.99
N ALA A 12 29.07 -7.52 -1.01
CA ALA A 12 28.02 -7.32 -2.01
C ALA A 12 27.40 -5.91 -1.92
N ALA A 13 27.11 -5.43 -0.71
CA ALA A 13 26.60 -4.08 -0.47
C ALA A 13 27.54 -3.00 -1.03
N LYS A 14 28.85 -3.14 -0.79
CA LYS A 14 29.87 -2.22 -1.33
C LYS A 14 29.96 -2.31 -2.86
N LEU A 15 29.95 -3.53 -3.43
CA LEU A 15 30.06 -3.76 -4.87
C LEU A 15 28.90 -3.12 -5.64
N TYR A 16 27.67 -3.25 -5.12
CA TYR A 16 26.46 -2.73 -5.76
C TYR A 16 26.03 -1.36 -5.24
N ASN A 17 26.84 -0.71 -4.39
CA ASN A 17 26.53 0.57 -3.77
C ASN A 17 25.13 0.63 -3.11
N VAL A 18 24.74 -0.46 -2.45
CA VAL A 18 23.48 -0.56 -1.70
C VAL A 18 23.76 -0.62 -0.21
N SER A 19 22.84 -0.11 0.61
CA SER A 19 23.02 -0.17 2.05
C SER A 19 23.07 -1.63 2.54
N ARG A 20 23.98 -1.92 3.48
CA ARG A 20 24.10 -3.26 4.09
C ARG A 20 22.78 -3.70 4.72
N SER A 21 22.07 -2.79 5.40
CA SER A 21 20.81 -3.09 6.08
C SER A 21 19.71 -3.46 5.07
N THR A 22 19.60 -2.73 3.95
CA THR A 22 18.68 -3.05 2.86
C THR A 22 18.98 -4.43 2.28
N LEU A 23 20.25 -4.71 1.93
CA LEU A 23 20.62 -6.00 1.35
C LEU A 23 20.40 -7.17 2.32
N SER A 24 20.69 -6.96 3.61
CA SER A 24 20.42 -7.96 4.66
C SER A 24 18.92 -8.23 4.82
N ALA A 25 18.09 -7.19 4.81
CA ALA A 25 16.64 -7.33 4.87
C ALA A 25 16.09 -8.10 3.66
N ARG A 26 16.55 -7.79 2.44
CA ARG A 26 16.14 -8.51 1.22
C ARG A 26 16.58 -9.97 1.26
N ARG A 27 17.79 -10.25 1.72
CA ARG A 27 18.27 -11.63 1.85
C ARG A 27 17.52 -12.42 2.92
N ALA A 28 17.02 -11.75 3.96
CA ALA A 28 16.13 -12.34 4.96
C ALA A 28 14.69 -12.54 4.46
N GLY A 29 14.40 -12.23 3.19
CA GLY A 29 13.07 -12.42 2.60
C GLY A 29 12.10 -11.26 2.84
N LYS A 30 12.55 -10.10 3.35
CA LYS A 30 11.66 -8.94 3.45
C LYS A 30 11.27 -8.45 2.05
N ALA A 31 9.98 -8.47 1.77
CA ALA A 31 9.39 -7.93 0.55
C ALA A 31 9.71 -6.43 0.39
N PRO A 32 9.81 -5.91 -0.84
CA PRO A 32 9.97 -4.49 -1.07
C PRO A 32 8.72 -3.74 -0.59
N ARG A 33 8.90 -2.51 -0.10
CA ARG A 33 7.82 -1.73 0.52
C ARG A 33 6.60 -1.53 -0.39
N ARG A 34 6.79 -1.53 -1.71
CA ARG A 34 5.74 -1.39 -2.73
C ARG A 34 4.79 -2.60 -2.80
N ASP A 35 5.28 -3.78 -2.42
CA ASP A 35 4.49 -5.01 -2.39
C ASP A 35 3.85 -5.23 -1.01
N CYS A 36 4.27 -4.45 0.00
CA CYS A 36 3.73 -4.52 1.35
C CYS A 36 2.58 -3.54 1.54
N ARG A 37 1.49 -4.01 2.17
CA ARG A 37 0.40 -3.15 2.63
C ARG A 37 0.93 -2.05 3.56
N PRO A 38 0.51 -0.79 3.40
CA PRO A 38 0.85 0.27 4.34
C PRO A 38 0.35 -0.08 5.75
N THR A 39 1.14 0.26 6.76
CA THR A 39 0.74 0.07 8.17
C THR A 39 -0.46 0.95 8.55
N VAL A 40 -0.58 2.11 7.90
CA VAL A 40 -1.67 3.07 8.11
C VAL A 40 -2.52 3.10 6.86
N THR A 41 -3.63 2.37 6.88
CA THR A 41 -4.66 2.35 5.84
C THR A 41 -6.01 2.62 6.51
N ARG A 42 -6.82 3.48 5.90
CA ARG A 42 -8.15 3.81 6.44
C ARG A 42 -9.23 2.83 6.02
N LEU A 43 -9.06 2.23 4.84
CA LEU A 43 -9.96 1.23 4.29
C LEU A 43 -9.49 -0.18 4.67
N THR A 44 -10.45 -1.07 4.90
CA THR A 44 -10.19 -2.50 5.02
C THR A 44 -9.97 -3.11 3.64
N VAL A 45 -9.38 -4.31 3.59
CA VAL A 45 -9.21 -5.05 2.33
C VAL A 45 -10.55 -5.27 1.63
N THR A 46 -11.58 -5.62 2.40
CA THR A 46 -12.94 -5.82 1.87
C THR A 46 -13.55 -4.53 1.30
N GLU A 47 -13.30 -3.38 1.93
CA GLU A 47 -13.74 -2.08 1.41
C GLU A 47 -13.00 -1.70 0.13
N GLU A 48 -11.69 -1.97 0.06
CA GLU A 48 -10.89 -1.77 -1.15
C GLU A 48 -11.40 -2.66 -2.31
N GLU A 49 -11.76 -3.92 -2.04
CA GLU A 49 -12.37 -4.82 -3.03
C GLU A 49 -13.73 -4.31 -3.54
N VAL A 50 -14.56 -3.75 -2.65
CA VAL A 50 -15.84 -3.14 -3.04
C VAL A 50 -15.61 -1.96 -3.98
N ILE A 51 -14.61 -1.13 -3.71
CA ILE A 51 -14.24 0.01 -4.57
C ILE A 51 -13.72 -0.48 -5.93
N VAL A 52 -12.90 -1.53 -5.98
CA VAL A 52 -12.43 -2.12 -7.25
C VAL A 52 -13.60 -2.64 -8.08
N ARG A 53 -14.55 -3.35 -7.46
CA ARG A 53 -15.77 -3.80 -8.15
C ARG A 53 -16.59 -2.62 -8.67
N HIS A 54 -16.72 -1.56 -7.88
CA HIS A 54 -17.41 -0.34 -8.31
C HIS A 54 -16.75 0.30 -9.53
N ILE A 55 -15.42 0.32 -9.60
CA ILE A 55 -14.68 0.81 -10.77
C ILE A 55 -15.00 -0.02 -12.01
N PHE A 56 -15.01 -1.36 -11.88
CA PHE A 56 -15.39 -2.23 -12.99
C PHE A 56 -16.85 -2.05 -13.41
N GLU A 57 -17.76 -1.81 -12.47
CA GLU A 57 -19.16 -1.49 -12.79
C GLU A 57 -19.29 -0.18 -13.55
N LEU A 58 -18.53 0.87 -13.18
CA LEU A 58 -18.50 2.13 -13.92
C LEU A 58 -18.00 1.91 -15.36
N ASP A 59 -16.88 1.21 -15.51
CA ASP A 59 -16.28 0.91 -16.82
C ASP A 59 -17.21 0.08 -17.71
N SER A 60 -17.84 -0.95 -17.14
CA SER A 60 -18.82 -1.80 -17.86
C SER A 60 -20.03 -1.02 -18.39
N ARG A 61 -20.38 0.09 -17.75
CA ARG A 61 -21.46 0.99 -18.17
C ARG A 61 -21.00 2.07 -19.16
N GLY A 62 -19.73 2.06 -19.55
CA GLY A 62 -19.13 3.07 -20.42
C GLY A 62 -18.79 4.37 -19.69
N PHE A 63 -18.84 4.41 -18.36
CA PHE A 63 -18.41 5.57 -17.58
C PHE A 63 -16.93 5.42 -17.20
N SER A 64 -16.10 6.38 -17.60
CA SER A 64 -14.72 6.41 -17.12
C SER A 64 -14.70 6.59 -15.59
N PRO A 65 -13.96 5.76 -14.84
CA PRO A 65 -13.89 5.86 -13.38
C PRO A 65 -13.15 7.14 -12.96
N ARG A 66 -13.92 8.18 -12.65
CA ARG A 66 -13.38 9.47 -12.17
C ARG A 66 -13.02 9.36 -10.70
N LEU A 67 -11.94 10.07 -10.30
CA LEU A 67 -11.50 10.13 -8.91
C LEU A 67 -12.63 10.53 -7.94
N ALA A 68 -13.52 11.44 -8.35
CA ALA A 68 -14.68 11.84 -7.57
C ALA A 68 -15.62 10.67 -7.27
N ALA A 69 -16.00 9.88 -8.27
CA ALA A 69 -16.90 8.73 -8.08
C ALA A 69 -16.27 7.65 -7.18
N VAL A 70 -14.97 7.40 -7.35
CA VAL A 70 -14.22 6.47 -6.50
C VAL A 70 -14.15 6.98 -5.05
N LYS A 71 -13.92 8.30 -4.87
CA LYS A 71 -13.93 8.94 -3.55
C LYS A 71 -15.31 8.87 -2.91
N ASP A 72 -16.39 9.08 -3.64
CA ASP A 72 -17.75 9.01 -3.12
C ASP A 72 -18.08 7.61 -2.59
N MET A 73 -17.66 6.56 -3.29
CA MET A 73 -17.78 5.18 -2.82
C MET A 73 -16.96 4.95 -1.54
N ALA A 74 -15.70 5.40 -1.51
CA ALA A 74 -14.85 5.27 -0.34
C ALA A 74 -15.39 6.04 0.89
N ASP A 75 -15.88 7.26 0.67
CA ASP A 75 -16.48 8.09 1.71
C ASP A 75 -17.78 7.47 2.23
N SER A 76 -18.58 6.84 1.35
CA SER A 76 -19.80 6.12 1.75
C SER A 76 -19.49 4.91 2.64
N LEU A 77 -18.46 4.12 2.31
CA LEU A 77 -18.01 2.99 3.13
C LEU A 77 -17.50 3.45 4.50
N LEU A 78 -16.73 4.55 4.54
CA LEU A 78 -16.26 5.13 5.80
C LEU A 78 -17.43 5.69 6.63
N ALA A 79 -18.38 6.37 6.00
CA ALA A 79 -19.55 6.92 6.68
C ALA A 79 -20.44 5.81 7.28
N ALA A 80 -20.59 4.67 6.60
CA ALA A 80 -21.29 3.50 7.12
C ALA A 80 -20.66 2.94 8.41
N ARG A 81 -19.38 3.22 8.65
CA ARG A 81 -18.64 2.89 9.88
C ARG A 81 -18.45 4.08 10.81
N HIS A 82 -19.17 5.17 10.59
CA HIS A 82 -19.05 6.43 11.34
C HIS A 82 -17.62 7.00 11.36
N CYS A 83 -16.86 6.76 10.30
CA CYS A 83 -15.50 7.28 10.12
C CYS A 83 -15.53 8.57 9.28
N LYS A 84 -14.48 9.39 9.41
CA LYS A 84 -14.27 10.60 8.59
C LYS A 84 -14.13 10.22 7.09
N PRO A 85 -14.35 11.15 6.15
CA PRO A 85 -14.11 10.91 4.71
C PRO A 85 -12.62 10.85 4.36
N VAL A 86 -12.27 10.25 3.23
CA VAL A 86 -10.92 10.20 2.67
C VAL A 86 -10.42 11.62 2.38
N GLY A 87 -9.14 11.86 2.65
CA GLY A 87 -8.52 13.18 2.47
C GLY A 87 -8.78 14.16 3.62
N ALA A 88 -9.72 13.87 4.53
CA ALA A 88 -9.81 14.60 5.79
C ALA A 88 -8.56 14.28 6.62
N SER A 89 -7.74 15.29 6.91
CA SER A 89 -6.68 15.18 7.90
C SER A 89 -7.34 14.91 9.25
N THR A 90 -7.06 13.73 9.80
CA THR A 90 -7.30 13.53 11.23
C THR A 90 -6.15 14.29 11.88
N GLY A 91 -6.34 15.57 12.18
CA GLY A 91 -5.46 16.23 13.14
C GLY A 91 -5.41 15.33 14.35
N LEU A 92 -4.20 14.88 14.72
CA LEU A 92 -3.92 14.25 16.00
C LEU A 92 -4.61 15.13 17.06
N GLN A 93 -5.76 14.71 17.57
CA GLN A 93 -6.29 15.32 18.77
C GLN A 93 -5.33 14.90 19.87
N ALA A 94 -4.61 15.89 20.37
CA ALA A 94 -3.72 15.79 21.50
C ALA A 94 -4.45 15.13 22.67
N LEU A 95 -3.81 14.12 23.26
CA LEU A 95 -4.00 13.75 24.65
C LEU A 95 -3.12 14.66 25.51
#